data_AF-A0A521P3G3-F1
#
_entry.id   AF-A0A521P3G3-F1
#
_cell.length_a   1.000
_cell.length_b   1.000
_cell.length_c   1.000
_cell.angle_alpha   90.00
_cell.angle_beta   90.00
_cell.angle_gamma   90.00
#
_symmetry.space_group_name_H-M   'P 1'
#
loop_
_entity.id
_entity.type
_entity.pdbx_description
1 polymer ?
#
loop_
_entity_poly.entity_id
_entity_poly.type
_entity_poly.pdbx_seq_one_letter_code
_entity_poly.pdbx_strand_id
1 'polypeptide(L)'
;MAILLTGAGAVIGAVVVGLRQASISERQATISERQAEIQEHLGNIEALKVRADLFERRQVIYRATNDWLSYAYAYGRVARPYASAAEIEVEELTDEEKTIAKGFQIAVHDSRFLFRPAVHDGLRGLRAMGTALRRTDRSIASEKRRAERRGDEPNLEKLTDQQDRQMGELEKAANAIDQLFLPELNLGDLSRPNGPKSGETLGA
;
A
#
# COMPACT_ATOMS: atom_id res chain seq x y z
N MET A 1 -4.52 18.11 86.02
CA MET A 1 -3.95 17.13 85.06
C MET A 1 -5.04 16.71 84.06
N ALA A 2 -5.36 17.55 83.07
CA ALA A 2 -6.33 17.22 82.01
C ALA A 2 -5.76 17.43 80.58
N ILE A 3 -4.53 17.94 80.47
CA ILE A 3 -3.88 18.31 79.20
C ILE A 3 -2.99 17.16 78.66
N LEU A 4 -2.53 16.26 79.52
CA LEU A 4 -1.69 15.11 79.12
C LEU A 4 -2.47 13.91 78.56
N LEU A 5 -3.76 13.78 78.93
CA LEU A 5 -4.61 12.65 78.52
C LEU A 5 -5.23 12.85 77.13
N THR A 6 -5.49 14.11 76.73
CA THR A 6 -5.98 14.46 75.38
C THR A 6 -4.89 14.39 74.31
N GLY A 7 -3.62 14.60 74.68
CA GLY A 7 -2.48 14.47 73.75
C GLY A 7 -2.19 13.03 73.32
N ALA A 8 -2.31 12.05 74.23
CA ALA A 8 -2.03 10.64 73.92
C ALA A 8 -3.08 10.03 72.96
N GLY A 9 -4.35 10.41 73.09
CA GLY A 9 -5.41 9.96 72.17
C GLY A 9 -5.25 10.52 70.75
N ALA A 10 -4.76 11.75 70.61
CA ALA A 10 -4.51 12.38 69.31
C ALA A 10 -3.37 11.70 68.52
N VAL A 11 -2.32 11.25 69.22
CA VAL A 11 -1.20 10.53 68.59
C VAL A 11 -1.63 9.15 68.08
N ILE A 12 -2.45 8.42 68.86
CA ILE A 12 -2.99 7.11 68.42
C ILE A 12 -3.93 7.27 67.21
N GLY A 13 -4.78 8.30 67.22
CA GLY A 13 -5.64 8.62 66.08
C GLY A 13 -4.85 8.96 64.81
N ALA A 14 -3.78 9.76 64.93
CA ALA A 14 -2.92 10.12 63.81
C ALA A 14 -2.17 8.91 63.22
N VAL A 15 -1.72 7.97 64.04
CA VAL A 15 -1.06 6.73 63.58
C VAL A 15 -2.03 5.84 62.80
N VAL A 16 -3.27 5.67 63.28
CA VAL A 16 -4.29 4.87 62.59
C VAL A 16 -4.69 5.50 61.25
N VAL A 17 -4.84 6.82 61.19
CA VAL A 17 -5.15 7.55 59.95
C VAL A 17 -3.96 7.50 58.98
N GLY A 18 -2.73 7.63 59.47
CA GLY A 18 -1.50 7.53 58.67
C GLY A 18 -1.32 6.15 58.04
N LEU A 19 -1.58 5.07 58.80
CA LEU A 19 -1.53 3.69 58.27
C LEU A 19 -2.60 3.43 57.20
N ARG A 20 -3.81 3.99 57.36
CA ARG A 20 -4.85 3.93 56.32
C ARG A 20 -4.47 4.73 55.08
N GLN A 21 -3.88 5.92 55.23
CA GLN A 21 -3.38 6.72 54.10
C GLN A 21 -2.23 6.03 53.36
N ALA A 22 -1.32 5.36 54.08
CA ALA A 22 -0.24 4.58 53.47
C ALA A 22 -0.79 3.42 52.64
N SER A 23 -1.77 2.67 53.17
CA SER A 23 -2.44 1.59 52.42
C SER A 23 -3.23 2.09 51.20
N ILE A 24 -3.85 3.27 51.29
CA ILE A 24 -4.52 3.92 50.15
C ILE A 24 -3.50 4.36 49.10
N SER A 25 -2.36 4.92 49.52
CA SER A 25 -1.30 5.38 48.62
C SER A 25 -0.66 4.22 47.86
N GLU A 26 -0.43 3.09 48.53
CA GLU A 26 0.06 1.85 47.91
C GLU A 26 -0.92 1.33 46.85
N ARG A 27 -2.23 1.29 47.17
CA ARG A 27 -3.27 0.92 46.21
C ARG A 27 -3.36 1.88 45.03
N GLN A 28 -3.20 3.19 45.26
CA GLN A 28 -3.20 4.20 44.21
C GLN A 28 -1.97 4.06 43.29
N ALA A 29 -0.79 3.74 43.84
CA ALA A 29 0.41 3.47 43.06
C ALA A 29 0.22 2.24 42.15
N THR A 30 -0.30 1.12 42.68
CA THR A 30 -0.59 -0.08 41.86
C THR A 30 -1.65 0.17 40.79
N ILE A 31 -2.68 0.99 41.09
CA ILE A 31 -3.68 1.38 40.09
C ILE A 31 -3.05 2.23 39.00
N SER A 32 -2.19 3.19 39.36
CA SER A 32 -1.48 4.05 38.40
C SER A 32 -0.54 3.24 37.50
N GLU A 33 0.19 2.26 38.05
CA GLU A 33 1.05 1.36 37.27
C GLU A 33 0.23 0.54 36.27
N ARG A 34 -0.88 -0.07 36.73
CA ARG A 34 -1.80 -0.82 35.83
C ARG A 34 -2.44 0.08 34.78
N GLN A 35 -2.75 1.33 35.12
CA GLN A 35 -3.28 2.30 34.14
C GLN A 35 -2.23 2.67 33.09
N ALA A 36 -0.97 2.83 33.47
CA ALA A 36 0.12 3.07 32.52
C ALA A 36 0.34 1.87 31.59
N GLU A 37 0.33 0.65 32.12
CA GLU A 37 0.43 -0.59 31.33
C GLU A 37 -0.74 -0.73 30.33
N ILE A 38 -1.97 -0.46 30.77
CA ILE A 38 -3.14 -0.45 29.88
C ILE A 38 -2.99 0.60 28.78
N GLN A 39 -2.55 1.81 29.11
CA GLN A 39 -2.34 2.87 28.12
C GLN A 39 -1.26 2.49 27.10
N GLU A 40 -0.17 1.88 27.56
CA GLU A 40 0.88 1.37 26.67
C GLU A 40 0.33 0.27 25.73
N HIS A 41 -0.43 -0.68 26.25
CA HIS A 41 -1.06 -1.71 25.44
C HIS A 41 -2.05 -1.13 24.41
N LEU A 42 -2.85 -0.14 24.80
CA LEU A 42 -3.76 0.55 23.88
C LEU A 42 -2.99 1.29 22.77
N GLY A 43 -1.90 1.97 23.12
CA GLY A 43 -1.03 2.62 22.14
C GLY A 43 -0.42 1.61 21.15
N ASN A 44 0.02 0.45 21.64
CA ASN A 44 0.54 -0.62 20.80
C ASN A 44 -0.54 -1.19 19.86
N ILE A 45 -1.77 -1.38 20.33
CA ILE A 45 -2.90 -1.84 19.51
C ILE A 45 -3.23 -0.82 18.42
N GLU A 46 -3.25 0.47 18.76
CA GLU A 46 -3.53 1.54 17.78
C GLU A 46 -2.44 1.61 16.71
N ALA A 47 -1.17 1.52 17.10
CA ALA A 47 -0.06 1.44 16.15
C ALA A 47 -0.17 0.22 15.22
N LEU A 48 -0.57 -0.96 15.75
CA LEU A 48 -0.79 -2.16 14.95
C LEU A 48 -1.95 -1.99 13.96
N LYS A 49 -3.05 -1.33 14.36
CA LYS A 49 -4.19 -1.03 13.47
C LYS A 49 -3.79 -0.14 12.31
N VAL A 50 -3.04 0.93 12.58
CA VAL A 50 -2.55 1.83 11.52
C VAL A 50 -1.64 1.10 10.54
N ARG A 51 -0.77 0.20 11.03
CA ARG A 51 0.08 -0.63 10.17
C ARG A 51 -0.74 -1.60 9.31
N ALA A 52 -1.76 -2.23 9.90
CA ALA A 52 -2.66 -3.13 9.18
C ALA A 52 -3.40 -2.39 8.05
N ASP A 53 -3.99 -1.21 8.33
CA ASP A 53 -4.66 -0.39 7.32
C ASP A 53 -3.69 0.02 6.20
N LEU A 54 -2.47 0.43 6.53
CA LEU A 54 -1.45 0.76 5.53
C LEU A 54 -1.11 -0.45 4.65
N PHE A 55 -0.94 -1.64 5.25
CA PHE A 55 -0.65 -2.86 4.51
C PHE A 55 -1.79 -3.24 3.56
N GLU A 56 -3.04 -3.21 4.04
CA GLU A 56 -4.21 -3.52 3.22
C GLU A 56 -4.31 -2.58 2.02
N ARG A 57 -4.14 -1.27 2.22
CA ARG A 57 -4.14 -0.28 1.13
C ARG A 57 -3.03 -0.51 0.12
N ARG A 58 -1.82 -0.85 0.59
CA ARG A 58 -0.69 -1.20 -0.30
C ARG A 58 -0.96 -2.48 -1.08
N GLN A 59 -1.57 -3.48 -0.43
CA GLN A 59 -1.92 -4.75 -1.07
C GLN A 59 -2.98 -4.57 -2.17
N VAL A 60 -3.95 -3.67 -1.99
CA VAL A 60 -4.93 -3.33 -3.03
C VAL A 60 -4.25 -2.80 -4.30
N ILE A 61 -3.24 -1.95 -4.16
CA ILE A 61 -2.47 -1.41 -5.30
C ILE A 61 -1.71 -2.53 -6.02
N TYR A 62 -1.07 -3.42 -5.26
CA TYR A 62 -0.37 -4.57 -5.82
C TYR A 62 -1.33 -5.46 -6.63
N ARG A 63 -2.49 -5.81 -6.07
CA ARG A 63 -3.50 -6.64 -6.76
C ARG A 63 -3.98 -5.98 -8.05
N ALA A 64 -4.37 -4.71 -7.99
CA ALA A 64 -4.83 -3.99 -9.18
C ALA A 64 -3.76 -3.90 -10.29
N THR A 65 -2.48 -3.79 -9.91
CA THR A 65 -1.35 -3.82 -10.86
C THR A 65 -1.20 -5.20 -11.47
N ASN A 66 -1.26 -6.25 -10.65
CA ASN A 66 -1.15 -7.62 -11.10
C ASN A 66 -2.32 -8.03 -12.01
N ASP A 67 -3.56 -7.64 -11.70
CA ASP A 67 -4.73 -7.93 -12.53
C ASP A 67 -4.59 -7.28 -13.92
N TRP A 68 -4.09 -6.04 -13.96
CA TRP A 68 -3.86 -5.33 -15.21
C TRP A 68 -2.73 -5.94 -16.05
N LEU A 69 -1.63 -6.35 -15.43
CA LEU A 69 -0.54 -7.05 -16.10
C LEU A 69 -0.96 -8.44 -16.59
N SER A 70 -1.68 -9.19 -15.75
CA SER A 70 -2.20 -10.51 -16.10
C SER A 70 -3.13 -10.44 -17.31
N TYR A 71 -4.01 -9.43 -17.35
CA TYR A 71 -4.81 -9.14 -18.54
C TYR A 71 -3.92 -8.85 -19.75
N ALA A 72 -2.91 -7.99 -19.60
CA ALA A 72 -2.00 -7.63 -20.69
C ALA A 72 -1.30 -8.85 -21.30
N TYR A 73 -0.80 -9.77 -20.48
CA TYR A 73 -0.14 -10.99 -20.94
C TYR A 73 -1.12 -12.00 -21.54
N ALA A 74 -2.31 -12.16 -20.96
CA ALA A 74 -3.29 -13.13 -21.44
C ALA A 74 -3.81 -12.77 -22.84
N TYR A 75 -4.00 -11.47 -23.12
CA TYR A 75 -4.62 -11.01 -24.35
C TYR A 75 -3.65 -10.33 -25.33
N GLY A 76 -2.39 -10.15 -24.96
CA GLY A 76 -1.40 -9.39 -25.75
C GLY A 76 -1.77 -7.91 -25.91
N ARG A 77 -2.75 -7.41 -25.15
CA ARG A 77 -3.25 -6.03 -25.17
C ARG A 77 -3.61 -5.57 -23.78
N VAL A 78 -3.45 -4.28 -23.49
CA VAL A 78 -3.78 -3.76 -22.16
C VAL A 78 -5.27 -3.51 -21.99
N ALA A 79 -5.76 -3.74 -20.77
CA ALA A 79 -7.14 -3.41 -20.41
C ALA A 79 -7.39 -1.90 -20.57
N ARG A 80 -8.49 -1.53 -21.24
CA ARG A 80 -8.83 -0.12 -21.51
C ARG A 80 -10.16 0.31 -20.86
N PRO A 81 -10.25 1.55 -20.34
CA PRO A 81 -11.46 2.02 -19.66
C PRO A 81 -12.58 2.46 -20.62
N TYR A 82 -12.29 2.59 -21.91
CA TYR A 82 -13.24 3.01 -22.94
C TYR A 82 -12.79 2.54 -24.33
N ALA A 83 -13.75 2.24 -25.20
CA ALA A 83 -13.51 1.94 -26.60
C ALA A 83 -13.49 3.26 -27.35
N SER A 84 -12.55 3.43 -28.27
CA SER A 84 -12.64 4.54 -29.23
C SER A 84 -13.76 4.28 -30.22
N ALA A 85 -14.31 5.34 -30.82
CA ALA A 85 -15.34 5.22 -31.86
C ALA A 85 -14.91 4.31 -33.02
N ALA A 86 -13.61 4.26 -33.31
CA ALA A 86 -13.07 3.24 -34.20
C ALA A 86 -13.34 1.84 -33.62
N GLU A 87 -12.91 1.52 -32.41
CA GLU A 87 -12.97 0.15 -31.87
C GLU A 87 -14.38 -0.42 -31.62
N ILE A 88 -15.41 0.42 -31.43
CA ILE A 88 -16.79 -0.01 -31.10
C ILE A 88 -17.39 -0.94 -32.15
N GLU A 89 -17.06 -0.77 -33.43
CA GLU A 89 -17.57 -1.64 -34.50
C GLU A 89 -16.89 -3.02 -34.55
N VAL A 90 -15.75 -3.20 -33.87
CA VAL A 90 -14.89 -4.39 -33.98
C VAL A 90 -14.99 -5.28 -32.76
N GLU A 91 -14.98 -4.70 -31.55
CA GLU A 91 -14.95 -5.48 -30.32
C GLU A 91 -15.53 -4.67 -29.15
N GLU A 92 -16.61 -5.18 -28.56
CA GLU A 92 -17.20 -4.60 -27.37
C GLU A 92 -16.30 -4.84 -26.14
N LEU A 93 -16.12 -3.80 -25.33
CA LEU A 93 -15.38 -3.90 -24.08
C LEU A 93 -16.18 -4.65 -23.03
N THR A 94 -15.60 -5.71 -22.51
CA THR A 94 -16.17 -6.41 -21.35
C THR A 94 -16.14 -5.50 -20.12
N ASP A 95 -17.11 -5.67 -19.22
CA ASP A 95 -17.15 -4.90 -17.97
C ASP A 95 -15.98 -5.23 -17.05
N GLU A 96 -15.46 -6.45 -17.15
CA GLU A 96 -14.22 -6.88 -16.50
C GLU A 96 -13.02 -6.04 -16.99
N GLU A 97 -12.85 -5.88 -18.31
CA GLU A 97 -11.76 -5.09 -18.86
C GLU A 97 -11.81 -3.63 -18.38
N LYS A 98 -13.00 -3.03 -18.37
CA LYS A 98 -13.20 -1.67 -17.85
C LYS A 98 -12.86 -1.59 -16.36
N THR A 99 -13.25 -2.60 -15.60
CA THR A 99 -13.01 -2.67 -14.15
C THR A 99 -11.52 -2.76 -13.85
N ILE A 100 -10.79 -3.65 -14.53
CA ILE A 100 -9.35 -3.81 -14.40
C ILE A 100 -8.63 -2.49 -14.74
N ALA A 101 -8.98 -1.87 -15.87
CA ALA A 101 -8.36 -0.62 -16.31
C ALA A 101 -8.59 0.53 -15.32
N LYS A 102 -9.82 0.66 -14.80
CA LYS A 102 -10.18 1.66 -13.80
C LYS A 102 -9.44 1.40 -12.47
N GLY A 103 -9.41 0.15 -12.02
CA GLY A 103 -8.72 -0.26 -10.80
C GLY A 103 -7.24 0.11 -10.85
N PHE A 104 -6.55 -0.22 -11.95
CA PHE A 104 -5.15 0.16 -12.14
C PHE A 104 -4.95 1.67 -12.19
N GLN A 105 -5.83 2.42 -12.86
CA GLN A 105 -5.73 3.89 -12.89
C GLN A 105 -5.82 4.52 -11.48
N ILE A 106 -6.73 4.01 -10.63
CA ILE A 106 -6.85 4.42 -9.23
C ILE A 106 -5.58 4.05 -8.47
N ALA A 107 -5.07 2.82 -8.66
CA ALA A 107 -3.86 2.34 -8.00
C ALA A 107 -2.62 3.21 -8.32
N VAL A 108 -2.44 3.60 -9.59
CA VAL A 108 -1.38 4.53 -10.01
C VAL A 108 -1.53 5.87 -9.28
N HIS A 109 -2.75 6.41 -9.17
CA HIS A 109 -2.99 7.68 -8.48
C HIS A 109 -2.70 7.58 -6.97
N ASP A 110 -3.17 6.53 -6.31
CA ASP A 110 -3.08 6.38 -4.86
C ASP A 110 -1.66 6.01 -4.40
N SER A 111 -0.88 5.38 -5.28
CA SER A 111 0.50 4.98 -4.98
C SER A 111 1.41 6.13 -4.56
N ARG A 112 1.13 7.36 -5.00
CA ARG A 112 1.91 8.56 -4.63
C ARG A 112 1.86 8.89 -3.13
N PHE A 113 0.84 8.40 -2.44
CA PHE A 113 0.64 8.62 -1.00
C PHE A 113 1.04 7.42 -0.17
N LEU A 114 0.97 6.22 -0.75
CA LEU A 114 1.12 4.96 -0.03
C LEU A 114 2.52 4.37 -0.13
N PHE A 115 3.32 4.77 -1.12
CA PHE A 115 4.64 4.21 -1.38
C PHE A 115 5.72 5.29 -1.52
N ARG A 116 6.98 4.87 -1.51
CA ARG A 116 8.10 5.72 -1.92
C ARG A 116 7.94 6.17 -3.38
N PRO A 117 8.50 7.34 -3.76
CA PRO A 117 8.37 7.88 -5.11
C PRO A 117 8.76 6.90 -6.22
N ALA A 118 9.76 6.04 -6.00
CA ALA A 118 10.21 5.05 -6.97
C ALA A 118 9.09 4.08 -7.42
N VAL A 119 8.22 3.65 -6.50
CA VAL A 119 7.08 2.76 -6.85
C VAL A 119 6.07 3.53 -7.71
N HIS A 120 5.74 4.76 -7.32
CA HIS A 120 4.82 5.60 -8.09
C HIS A 120 5.35 5.87 -9.52
N ASP A 121 6.63 6.19 -9.63
CA ASP A 121 7.29 6.40 -10.92
C ASP A 121 7.29 5.12 -11.78
N GLY A 122 7.55 3.95 -11.18
CA GLY A 122 7.42 2.66 -11.84
C GLY A 122 6.00 2.42 -12.37
N LEU A 123 4.97 2.64 -11.55
CA LEU A 123 3.57 2.44 -11.92
C LEU A 123 3.13 3.39 -13.04
N ARG A 124 3.61 4.64 -12.99
CA ARG A 124 3.40 5.62 -14.06
C ARG A 124 4.09 5.18 -15.35
N GLY A 125 5.29 4.62 -15.26
CA GLY A 125 6.02 4.02 -16.38
C GLY A 125 5.23 2.89 -17.05
N LEU A 126 4.73 1.94 -16.25
CA LEU A 126 3.88 0.85 -16.74
C LEU A 126 2.63 1.37 -17.46
N ARG A 127 1.95 2.37 -16.88
CA ARG A 127 0.79 3.01 -17.52
C ARG A 127 1.14 3.67 -18.86
N ALA A 128 2.30 4.31 -18.95
CA ALA A 128 2.76 4.92 -20.20
C ALA A 128 3.04 3.85 -21.27
N MET A 129 3.69 2.74 -20.91
CA MET A 129 3.91 1.59 -21.80
C MET A 129 2.59 0.98 -22.27
N GLY A 130 1.63 0.77 -21.36
CA GLY A 130 0.30 0.28 -21.75
C GLY A 130 -0.43 1.24 -22.70
N THR A 131 -0.28 2.55 -22.50
CA THR A 131 -0.83 3.55 -23.43
C THR A 131 -0.18 3.46 -24.81
N ALA A 132 1.11 3.14 -24.89
CA ALA A 132 1.83 2.92 -26.14
C ALA A 132 1.36 1.64 -26.83
N LEU A 133 1.21 0.53 -26.10
CA LEU A 133 0.66 -0.73 -26.62
C LEU A 133 -0.73 -0.53 -27.21
N ARG A 134 -1.60 0.17 -26.47
CA ARG A 134 -2.95 0.52 -26.94
C ARG A 134 -2.96 1.36 -28.23
N ARG A 135 -1.92 2.16 -28.48
CA ARG A 135 -1.82 2.90 -29.76
C ARG A 135 -1.51 1.93 -30.90
N THR A 136 -0.62 0.96 -30.66
CA THR A 136 -0.28 -0.09 -31.63
C THR A 136 -1.50 -0.96 -31.94
N ASP A 137 -2.24 -1.41 -30.92
CA ASP A 137 -3.50 -2.17 -31.10
C ASP A 137 -4.50 -1.42 -31.98
N ARG A 138 -4.66 -0.11 -31.74
CA ARG A 138 -5.52 0.75 -32.57
C ARG A 138 -5.04 0.87 -34.00
N SER A 139 -3.74 0.96 -34.21
CA SER A 139 -3.15 0.96 -35.56
C SER A 139 -3.41 -0.36 -36.27
N ILE A 140 -3.25 -1.50 -35.58
CA ILE A 140 -3.55 -2.83 -36.13
C ILE A 140 -5.03 -2.93 -36.52
N ALA A 141 -5.93 -2.56 -35.61
CA ALA A 141 -7.38 -2.59 -35.86
C ALA A 141 -7.82 -1.63 -36.99
N SER A 142 -7.15 -0.48 -37.11
CA SER A 142 -7.39 0.46 -38.21
C SER A 142 -6.89 -0.07 -39.55
N GLU A 143 -5.73 -0.74 -39.57
CA GLU A 143 -5.15 -1.25 -40.81
C GLU A 143 -5.93 -2.46 -41.34
N LYS A 144 -6.35 -3.37 -40.44
CA LYS A 144 -7.29 -4.45 -40.79
C LYS A 144 -8.53 -3.92 -41.49
N ARG A 145 -9.15 -2.86 -40.96
CA ARG A 145 -10.33 -2.25 -41.57
C ARG A 145 -10.07 -1.55 -42.89
N ARG A 146 -8.89 -0.93 -43.05
CA ARG A 146 -8.53 -0.32 -44.34
C ARG A 146 -8.34 -1.38 -45.41
N ALA A 147 -7.72 -2.50 -45.06
CA ALA A 147 -7.53 -3.64 -45.94
C ALA A 147 -8.87 -4.27 -46.33
N GLU A 148 -9.75 -4.52 -45.35
CA GLU A 148 -11.12 -5.03 -45.57
C GLU A 148 -11.92 -4.12 -46.53
N ARG A 149 -11.88 -2.80 -46.34
CA ARG A 149 -12.57 -1.84 -47.22
C ARG A 149 -12.01 -1.80 -48.64
N ARG A 150 -10.74 -2.16 -48.83
CA ARG A 150 -10.08 -2.21 -50.14
C ARG A 150 -10.18 -3.59 -50.79
N GLY A 151 -10.53 -4.63 -50.04
CA GLY A 151 -10.44 -6.02 -50.50
C GLY A 151 -9.00 -6.54 -50.57
N ASP A 152 -8.07 -5.92 -49.84
CA ASP A 152 -6.66 -6.27 -49.78
C ASP A 152 -6.33 -7.07 -48.51
N GLU A 153 -5.19 -7.77 -48.49
CA GLU A 153 -4.63 -8.33 -47.25
C GLU A 153 -3.98 -7.24 -46.39
N PRO A 154 -4.21 -7.23 -45.06
CA PRO A 154 -3.62 -6.23 -44.19
C PRO A 154 -2.12 -6.47 -43.99
N ASN A 155 -1.30 -5.47 -44.28
CA ASN A 155 0.12 -5.51 -43.97
C ASN A 155 0.35 -5.15 -42.49
N LEU A 156 0.38 -6.17 -41.64
CA LEU A 156 0.48 -6.02 -40.18
C LEU A 156 1.88 -6.29 -39.61
N GLU A 157 2.82 -6.82 -40.39
CA GLU A 157 4.13 -7.32 -39.93
C GLU A 157 4.85 -6.30 -39.05
N LYS A 158 4.98 -5.05 -39.52
CA LYS A 158 5.66 -3.99 -38.75
C LYS A 158 4.93 -3.63 -37.45
N LEU A 159 3.60 -3.73 -37.43
CA LEU A 159 2.80 -3.39 -36.25
C LEU A 159 2.82 -4.52 -35.22
N THR A 160 2.81 -5.77 -35.65
CA THR A 160 2.97 -6.93 -34.76
C THR A 160 4.37 -6.96 -34.15
N ASP A 161 5.41 -6.72 -34.94
CA ASP A 161 6.79 -6.61 -34.43
C ASP A 161 6.96 -5.45 -33.42
N GLN A 162 6.19 -4.38 -33.61
CA GLN A 162 6.16 -3.26 -32.66
C GLN A 162 5.43 -3.64 -31.37
N GLN A 163 4.31 -4.36 -31.48
CA GLN A 163 3.53 -4.84 -30.34
C GLN A 163 4.37 -5.80 -29.48
N ASP A 164 5.07 -6.75 -30.09
CA ASP A 164 5.92 -7.72 -29.39
C ASP A 164 7.06 -7.03 -28.63
N ARG A 165 7.71 -6.04 -29.26
CA ARG A 165 8.74 -5.22 -28.59
C ARG A 165 8.18 -4.48 -27.39
N GLN A 166 7.00 -3.88 -27.51
CA GLN A 166 6.34 -3.17 -26.42
C GLN A 166 5.92 -4.12 -25.28
N MET A 167 5.46 -5.33 -25.60
CA MET A 167 5.17 -6.36 -24.60
C MET A 167 6.44 -6.79 -23.84
N GLY A 168 7.56 -6.97 -24.55
CA GLY A 168 8.84 -7.27 -23.90
C GLY A 168 9.36 -6.12 -23.02
N GLU A 169 9.11 -4.87 -23.38
CA GLU A 169 9.41 -3.71 -22.52
C GLU A 169 8.50 -3.66 -21.28
N LEU A 170 7.20 -3.95 -21.47
CA LEU A 170 6.23 -4.03 -20.37
C LEU A 170 6.63 -5.11 -19.36
N GLU A 171 7.08 -6.28 -19.84
CA GLU A 171 7.56 -7.37 -18.99
C GLU A 171 8.78 -6.99 -18.17
N LYS A 172 9.76 -6.33 -18.79
CA LYS A 172 10.94 -5.82 -18.06
C LYS A 172 10.54 -4.82 -16.98
N ALA A 173 9.61 -3.92 -17.29
CA ALA A 173 9.11 -2.94 -16.33
C ALA A 173 8.29 -3.58 -15.19
N ALA A 174 7.52 -4.63 -15.49
CA ALA A 174 6.79 -5.41 -14.49
C ALA A 174 7.76 -6.09 -13.51
N ASN A 175 8.78 -6.76 -14.02
CA ASN A 175 9.82 -7.37 -13.18
C ASN A 175 10.56 -6.34 -12.32
N ALA A 176 10.83 -5.16 -12.86
CA ALA A 176 11.46 -4.07 -12.11
C ALA A 176 10.54 -3.55 -10.99
N ILE A 177 9.23 -3.48 -11.22
CA ILE A 177 8.30 -2.97 -10.20
C ILE A 177 8.06 -3.96 -9.06
N ASP A 178 8.07 -5.26 -9.34
CA ASP A 178 7.94 -6.29 -8.30
C ASP A 178 9.08 -6.20 -7.27
N GLN A 179 10.29 -5.89 -7.73
CA GLN A 179 11.44 -5.63 -6.85
C GLN A 179 11.24 -4.39 -5.97
N LEU A 180 10.45 -3.41 -6.42
CA LEU A 180 10.11 -2.22 -5.64
C LEU A 180 8.96 -2.47 -4.66
N PHE A 181 8.02 -3.36 -4.98
CA PHE A 181 6.88 -3.68 -4.12
C PHE A 181 7.28 -4.53 -2.90
N LEU A 182 8.16 -5.52 -3.08
CA LEU A 182 8.50 -6.47 -2.02
C LEU A 182 8.98 -5.81 -0.72
N PRO A 183 9.89 -4.82 -0.74
CA PRO A 183 10.29 -4.11 0.49
C PRO A 183 9.16 -3.32 1.12
N GLU A 184 8.23 -2.79 0.32
CA GLU A 184 7.13 -1.94 0.80
C GLU A 184 5.98 -2.76 1.40
N LEU A 185 5.86 -4.04 1.05
CA LEU A 185 4.93 -4.98 1.66
C LEU A 185 5.49 -5.60 2.95
N ASN A 186 6.81 -5.57 3.12
CA ASN A 186 7.46 -6.05 4.34
C ASN A 186 7.43 -4.97 5.44
N LEU A 187 6.42 -5.02 6.31
CA LEU A 187 6.29 -4.09 7.46
C LEU A 187 7.32 -4.33 8.58
N GLY A 188 8.17 -5.36 8.47
CA GLY A 188 9.13 -5.75 9.51
C GLY A 188 10.06 -4.61 9.95
N ASP A 189 10.48 -3.76 9.02
CA ASP A 189 11.42 -2.66 9.27
C ASP A 189 10.81 -1.45 10.00
N LEU A 190 9.48 -1.32 10.05
CA LEU A 190 8.81 -0.27 10.83
C LEU A 190 8.84 -0.54 12.34
N SER A 191 9.38 -1.69 12.76
CA SER A 191 9.37 -2.17 14.15
C SER A 191 10.57 -1.73 14.98
N ARG A 192 11.48 -0.90 14.44
CA ARG A 192 12.57 -0.31 15.24
C ARG A 192 12.24 1.15 15.60
N PRO A 193 11.59 1.41 16.74
CA PRO A 193 11.69 2.73 17.34
C PRO A 193 13.15 2.91 17.79
N ASN A 194 13.95 3.67 17.03
CA ASN A 194 15.32 4.04 17.39
C ASN A 194 16.23 2.89 17.88
N GLY A 195 16.42 1.86 17.04
CA GLY A 195 17.58 0.98 17.24
C GLY A 195 18.87 1.79 17.00
N PRO A 196 19.91 1.66 17.84
CA PRO A 196 21.17 2.38 17.64
C PRO A 196 21.69 2.09 16.23
N LYS A 197 22.17 3.14 15.55
CA LYS A 197 22.82 3.00 14.25
C LYS A 197 23.98 2.03 14.42
N SER A 198 23.81 0.81 13.91
CA SER A 198 24.89 -0.17 13.76
C SER A 198 25.86 0.38 12.72
N GLY A 199 26.76 1.25 13.16
CA GLY A 199 27.64 2.02 12.29
C GLY A 199 28.63 2.95 13.01
N GLU A 200 28.81 2.81 14.33
CA GLU A 200 30.03 3.28 14.99
C GLU A 200 30.90 2.07 15.27
N THR A 201 31.72 1.75 14.28
CA THR A 201 32.95 0.98 14.46
C THR A 201 33.82 1.72 15.47
N LEU A 202 33.94 1.15 16.66
CA LEU A 202 35.04 1.40 17.59
C LEU A 202 36.36 1.04 16.88
N GLY A 203 36.97 2.03 16.24
CA GLY A 203 38.38 2.04 15.91
C GLY A 203 39.13 2.81 16.98
N ALA A 204 39.66 2.09 17.96
CA ALA A 204 40.75 2.52 18.83
C ALA A 204 41.65 1.32 19.08
#